data_AF-A0A9E7F6I0-F1
#
_entry.id   AF-A0A9E7F6I0-F1
#
_cell.length_a   1.000
_cell.length_b   1.000
_cell.length_c   1.000
_cell.angle_alpha   90.00
_cell.angle_beta   90.00
_cell.angle_gamma   90.00
#
_symmetry.space_group_name_H-M   'P 1'
#
loop_
_entity.id
_entity.type
_entity.pdbx_description
1 polymer ?
#
loop_
_entity_poly.entity_id
_entity_poly.type
_entity_poly.pdbx_seq_one_letter_code
_entity_poly.pdbx_strand_id
1 'polypeptide(L)'
;IAEAVRSTFEPFVELVKTWNLPDWLVHWGHPGNMEEKAKAKDLHPKLLGGMFLFFALGATGGITALLTSDKPIFESPHAVTGFIGLALLTIQSLLPTLFEENPGMRTVHGLLGSSIMTLFVLHAALGLRLGLSF
;
A
#
# COMPACT_ATOMS: atom_id res chain seq x y z
N ILE A 1 34.37 -6.78 -10.04
CA ILE A 1 33.07 -6.39 -10.63
C ILE A 1 32.84 -4.89 -10.53
N ALA A 2 32.85 -4.29 -9.32
CA ALA A 2 32.68 -2.83 -9.16
C ALA A 2 33.69 -1.99 -9.97
N GLU A 3 34.95 -2.40 -10.01
CA GLU A 3 36.01 -1.68 -10.75
C GLU A 3 35.88 -1.81 -12.27
N ALA A 4 35.44 -2.97 -12.76
CA ALA A 4 35.16 -3.20 -14.19
C ALA A 4 33.92 -2.43 -14.66
N VAL A 5 32.87 -2.35 -13.83
CA VAL A 5 31.71 -1.51 -14.09
C VAL A 5 32.13 -0.04 -14.09
N ARG A 6 32.92 0.40 -13.11
CA ARG A 6 33.42 1.78 -13.04
C ARG A 6 34.20 2.18 -14.28
N SER A 7 35.17 1.36 -14.72
CA SER A 7 35.99 1.73 -15.89
C SER A 7 35.18 1.72 -17.20
N THR A 8 34.21 0.81 -17.33
CA THR A 8 33.33 0.75 -18.51
C THR A 8 32.49 2.01 -18.68
N PHE A 9 32.03 2.59 -17.56
CA PHE A 9 31.17 3.78 -17.57
C PHE A 9 31.94 5.10 -17.37
N GLU A 10 33.22 5.07 -17.02
CA GLU A 10 34.03 6.26 -16.74
C GLU A 10 34.02 7.31 -17.86
N PRO A 11 34.19 6.95 -19.15
CA PRO A 11 34.12 7.91 -20.25
C PRO A 11 32.76 8.62 -20.36
N PHE A 12 31.67 7.91 -20.04
CA PHE A 12 30.32 8.47 -20.05
C PHE A 12 30.08 9.38 -18.83
N VAL A 13 30.61 9.01 -17.67
CA VAL A 13 30.56 9.86 -16.46
C VAL A 13 31.31 11.17 -16.68
N GLU A 14 32.51 11.13 -17.26
CA GLU A 14 33.27 12.34 -17.58
C GLU A 14 32.53 13.23 -18.60
N LEU A 15 31.93 12.62 -19.64
CA LEU A 15 31.09 13.35 -20.59
C LEU A 15 29.91 14.07 -19.91
N VAL A 16 29.17 13.38 -19.04
CA VAL A 16 28.01 13.96 -18.34
C VAL A 16 28.41 15.09 -17.39
N LYS A 17 29.58 14.99 -16.73
CA LYS A 17 30.10 16.08 -15.87
C LYS A 17 30.34 17.38 -16.65
N THR A 18 30.70 17.29 -17.93
CA THR A 18 30.92 18.50 -18.76
C THR A 18 29.65 19.31 -19.03
N TRP A 19 28.47 18.71 -18.86
CA TRP A 19 27.20 19.39 -19.08
C TRP A 19 26.80 20.35 -17.96
N ASN A 20 27.57 20.38 -16.86
CA ASN A 20 27.38 21.29 -15.72
C ASN A 20 25.91 21.30 -15.23
N LEU A 21 25.31 20.11 -15.13
CA LEU A 21 23.92 19.97 -14.76
C LEU A 21 23.70 20.49 -13.34
N PRO A 22 22.56 21.19 -13.09
CA PRO A 22 22.27 21.67 -11.75
C PRO A 22 22.08 20.51 -10.76
N ASP A 23 22.52 20.70 -9.51
CA ASP A 23 22.56 19.67 -8.46
C ASP A 23 21.25 18.90 -8.31
N TRP A 24 20.10 19.59 -8.40
CA TRP A 24 18.78 18.97 -8.28
C TRP A 24 18.52 17.87 -9.32
N LEU A 25 19.13 17.97 -10.50
CA LEU A 25 18.96 17.00 -11.58
C LEU A 25 19.88 15.79 -11.40
N VAL A 26 21.10 15.99 -10.90
CA VAL A 26 22.06 14.91 -10.60
C VAL A 26 21.59 14.09 -9.40
N HIS A 27 20.96 14.74 -8.42
CA HIS A 27 20.51 14.11 -7.19
C HIS A 27 19.27 13.20 -7.35
N TRP A 28 18.50 13.39 -8.43
CA TRP A 28 17.32 12.57 -8.75
C TRP A 28 17.67 11.14 -9.19
N GLY A 29 18.91 10.93 -9.66
CA GLY A 29 19.39 9.63 -10.14
C GLY A 29 19.90 8.66 -9.06
N HIS A 30 19.99 9.07 -7.80
CA HIS A 30 20.39 8.20 -6.70
C HIS A 30 19.13 7.65 -5.99
N PRO A 31 19.07 6.34 -5.69
CA PRO A 31 17.86 5.73 -5.15
C PRO A 31 17.56 6.30 -3.77
N GLY A 32 16.57 7.22 -3.66
CA GLY A 32 15.87 7.73 -2.47
C GLY A 32 16.75 7.98 -1.24
N ASN A 33 16.78 9.21 -0.73
CA ASN A 33 17.58 9.51 0.45
C ASN A 33 17.27 8.50 1.59
N MET A 34 18.29 8.09 2.34
CA MET A 34 18.14 7.05 3.37
C MET A 34 17.09 7.43 4.42
N GLU A 35 16.88 8.73 4.59
CA GLU A 35 15.88 9.33 5.46
C GLU A 35 14.43 9.06 5.01
N GLU A 36 14.12 9.20 3.73
CA GLU A 36 12.80 8.95 3.12
C GLU A 36 12.46 7.47 3.20
N LYS A 37 13.43 6.59 2.93
CA LYS A 37 13.24 5.15 3.09
C LYS A 37 12.97 4.79 4.55
N ALA A 38 13.71 5.38 5.48
CA ALA A 38 13.47 5.18 6.91
C ALA A 38 12.09 5.69 7.32
N LYS A 39 11.71 6.88 6.86
CA LYS A 39 10.40 7.50 7.10
C LYS A 39 9.26 6.68 6.49
N ALA A 40 9.41 6.17 5.27
CA ALA A 40 8.42 5.31 4.63
C ALA A 40 8.24 3.99 5.40
N LYS A 41 9.34 3.37 5.84
CA LYS A 41 9.29 2.15 6.67
C LYS A 41 8.63 2.38 8.02
N ASP A 42 8.83 3.54 8.64
CA ASP A 42 8.20 3.91 9.90
C ASP A 42 6.71 4.27 9.74
N LEU A 43 6.37 5.03 8.70
CA LEU A 43 5.01 5.50 8.46
C LEU A 43 4.08 4.40 7.95
N HIS A 44 4.56 3.46 7.14
CA HIS A 44 3.72 2.42 6.54
C HIS A 44 2.86 1.65 7.58
N PRO A 45 3.42 1.07 8.66
CA PRO A 45 2.61 0.38 9.67
C PRO A 45 1.71 1.33 10.47
N LYS A 46 2.13 2.58 10.71
CA LYS A 46 1.32 3.58 11.43
C LYS A 46 0.08 3.98 10.63
N LEU A 47 0.28 4.25 9.33
CA LEU A 47 -0.79 4.56 8.40
C LEU A 47 -1.74 3.37 8.24
N LEU A 48 -1.21 2.15 8.12
CA LEU A 48 -2.04 0.94 8.09
C LEU A 48 -2.84 0.73 9.38
N GLY A 49 -2.25 0.99 10.55
CA GLY A 49 -2.97 0.96 11.83
C GLY A 49 -4.12 1.98 11.88
N GLY A 50 -3.86 3.20 11.40
CA GLY A 50 -4.89 4.23 11.25
C GLY A 50 -6.00 3.83 10.27
N MET A 51 -5.63 3.27 9.11
CA MET A 51 -6.59 2.74 8.14
C MET A 51 -7.44 1.63 8.74
N PHE A 52 -6.83 0.64 9.39
CA PHE A 52 -7.57 -0.46 10.01
C PHE A 52 -8.65 0.04 10.98
N LEU A 53 -8.30 0.96 11.88
CA LEU A 53 -9.24 1.60 12.80
C LEU A 53 -10.35 2.35 12.05
N PHE A 54 -9.99 3.14 11.04
CA PHE A 54 -10.95 3.89 10.23
C PHE A 54 -11.96 2.95 9.54
N PHE A 55 -11.50 1.88 8.91
CA PHE A 55 -12.38 0.89 8.26
C PHE A 55 -13.24 0.12 9.27
N ALA A 56 -12.69 -0.26 10.42
CA ALA A 56 -13.44 -0.96 11.47
C ALA A 56 -14.57 -0.09 12.05
N LEU A 57 -14.30 1.19 12.31
CA LEU A 57 -15.31 2.16 12.75
C LEU A 57 -16.31 2.50 11.63
N GLY A 58 -15.86 2.58 10.38
CA GLY A 58 -16.75 2.75 9.23
C GLY A 58 -17.73 1.58 9.08
N ALA A 59 -17.28 0.35 9.34
CA ALA A 59 -18.12 -0.84 9.28
C ALA A 59 -19.31 -0.78 10.25
N THR A 60 -19.15 -0.22 11.46
CA THR A 60 -20.27 -0.06 12.39
C THR A 60 -21.34 0.86 11.81
N GLY A 61 -20.94 1.98 11.18
CA GLY A 61 -21.87 2.89 10.51
C GLY A 61 -22.61 2.23 9.34
N GLY A 62 -21.90 1.46 8.50
CA GLY A 62 -22.51 0.72 7.39
C GLY A 62 -23.50 -0.35 7.85
N ILE A 63 -23.19 -1.08 8.93
CA ILE A 63 -24.10 -2.06 9.53
C ILE A 63 -25.33 -1.35 10.10
N THR A 64 -25.15 -0.26 10.86
CA THR A 64 -26.27 0.53 11.38
C THR A 64 -27.19 0.99 10.26
N ALA A 65 -26.65 1.55 9.17
CA ALA A 65 -27.44 2.00 8.03
C ALA A 65 -28.28 0.86 7.41
N LEU A 66 -27.69 -0.32 7.21
CA LEU A 66 -28.41 -1.49 6.68
C LEU A 66 -29.53 -1.96 7.62
N LEU A 67 -29.26 -2.02 8.93
CA LEU A 67 -30.24 -2.41 9.94
C LEU A 67 -31.38 -1.40 10.06
N THR A 68 -31.10 -0.10 9.97
CA THR A 68 -32.14 0.94 9.99
C THR A 68 -32.98 1.00 8.73
N SER A 69 -32.56 0.30 7.67
CA SER A 69 -33.27 0.23 6.40
C SER A 69 -33.85 -1.17 6.11
N ASP A 70 -33.95 -2.03 7.11
CA ASP A 70 -34.47 -3.40 7.03
C ASP A 70 -33.79 -4.26 5.94
N LYS A 71 -32.53 -3.95 5.58
CA LYS A 71 -31.76 -4.69 4.57
C LYS A 71 -30.86 -5.74 5.22
N PRO A 72 -30.86 -7.00 4.73
CA PRO A 72 -29.97 -8.03 5.24
C PRO A 72 -28.50 -7.71 4.94
N ILE A 73 -27.63 -7.88 5.96
CA ILE A 73 -26.22 -7.48 5.90
C ILE A 73 -25.45 -8.25 4.83
N PHE A 74 -25.61 -9.58 4.78
CA PHE A 74 -24.83 -10.45 3.89
C PHE A 74 -25.30 -10.46 2.44
N GLU A 75 -26.43 -9.82 2.12
CA GLU A 75 -26.86 -9.62 0.74
C GLU A 75 -26.26 -8.35 0.12
N SER A 76 -25.73 -7.44 0.94
CA SER A 76 -25.09 -6.22 0.48
C SER A 76 -23.65 -6.50 0.00
N PRO A 77 -23.33 -6.31 -1.30
CA PRO A 77 -21.97 -6.53 -1.79
C PRO A 77 -20.95 -5.59 -1.13
N HIS A 78 -21.36 -4.37 -0.77
CA HIS A 78 -20.53 -3.44 -0.01
C HIS A 78 -20.16 -4.01 1.37
N ALA A 79 -21.14 -4.54 2.11
CA ALA A 79 -20.90 -5.12 3.43
C ALA A 79 -20.00 -6.36 3.35
N VAL A 80 -20.29 -7.29 2.43
CA VAL A 80 -19.50 -8.52 2.25
C VAL A 80 -18.05 -8.21 1.87
N THR A 81 -17.83 -7.30 0.91
CA THR A 81 -16.46 -6.89 0.52
C THR A 81 -15.73 -6.17 1.66
N GLY A 82 -16.44 -5.42 2.51
CA GLY A 82 -15.87 -4.79 3.70
C GLY A 82 -15.40 -5.80 4.73
N PHE A 83 -16.22 -6.82 5.04
CA PHE A 83 -15.83 -7.90 5.95
C PHE A 83 -14.62 -8.69 5.44
N ILE A 84 -14.63 -9.07 4.16
CA ILE A 84 -13.50 -9.77 3.53
C ILE A 84 -12.25 -8.89 3.57
N GLY A 85 -12.38 -7.61 3.24
CA GLY A 85 -11.27 -6.64 3.26
C GLY A 85 -10.64 -6.52 4.65
N LEU A 86 -11.43 -6.41 5.71
CA LEU A 86 -10.94 -6.35 7.10
C LEU A 86 -10.25 -7.65 7.54
N ALA A 87 -10.80 -8.80 7.17
CA ALA A 87 -10.19 -10.10 7.47
C ALA A 87 -8.82 -10.25 6.77
N LEU A 88 -8.76 -9.91 5.47
CA LEU A 88 -7.52 -9.95 4.69
C LEU A 88 -6.49 -8.94 5.20
N LEU A 89 -6.91 -7.74 5.60
CA LEU A 89 -6.03 -6.73 6.18
C LEU A 89 -5.42 -7.19 7.52
N THR A 90 -6.18 -7.95 8.32
CA THR A 90 -5.67 -8.59 9.55
C THR A 90 -4.59 -9.62 9.23
N ILE A 91 -4.78 -10.45 8.22
CA ILE A 91 -3.75 -11.41 7.78
C ILE A 91 -2.51 -10.66 7.25
N GLN A 92 -2.73 -9.62 6.45
CA GLN A 92 -1.68 -8.78 5.87
C GLN A 92 -0.81 -8.09 6.92
N SER A 93 -1.39 -7.69 8.07
CA SER A 93 -0.65 -7.04 9.16
C SER A 93 0.19 -8.01 9.99
N LEU A 94 -0.19 -9.30 10.01
CA LEU A 94 0.57 -10.36 10.65
C LEU A 94 1.68 -10.90 9.77
N LEU A 95 1.53 -10.86 8.44
CA LEU A 95 2.49 -11.45 7.50
C LEU A 95 3.96 -11.01 7.67
N PRO A 96 4.28 -9.75 8.05
CA PRO A 96 5.64 -9.32 8.32
C PRO A 96 6.37 -10.09 9.43
N THR A 97 5.65 -10.70 10.37
CA THR A 97 6.28 -11.50 11.45
C THR A 97 6.97 -12.75 10.93
N LEU A 98 6.66 -13.18 9.70
CA LEU A 98 7.22 -14.36 9.05
C LEU A 98 8.37 -14.03 8.07
N PHE A 99 8.76 -12.76 7.94
CA PHE A 99 9.75 -12.32 6.94
C PHE A 99 11.18 -12.75 7.22
N GLU A 100 11.51 -13.02 8.49
CA GLU A 100 12.84 -13.48 8.90
C GLU A 100 13.06 -14.95 8.55
N GLU A 101 12.03 -15.78 8.77
CA GLU A 101 12.08 -17.22 8.46
C GLU A 101 12.00 -17.49 6.96
N ASN A 102 11.17 -16.75 6.23
CA ASN A 102 10.97 -16.94 4.81
C ASN A 102 10.98 -15.59 4.05
N PRO A 103 12.10 -15.25 3.38
CA PRO A 103 12.21 -14.02 2.59
C PRO A 103 11.15 -13.87 1.50
N GLY A 104 10.61 -14.98 0.97
CA GLY A 104 9.55 -14.99 -0.03
C GLY A 104 8.21 -14.40 0.47
N MET A 105 8.00 -14.36 1.79
CA MET A 105 6.81 -13.76 2.40
C MET A 105 6.70 -12.25 2.13
N ARG A 106 7.82 -11.58 1.82
CA ARG A 106 7.81 -10.17 1.39
C ARG A 106 7.07 -9.98 0.06
N THR A 107 7.29 -10.90 -0.89
CA THR A 107 6.57 -10.89 -2.17
C THR A 107 5.09 -11.18 -1.96
N VAL A 108 4.77 -12.14 -1.09
CA VAL A 108 3.37 -12.44 -0.74
C VAL A 108 2.69 -11.22 -0.12
N HIS A 109 3.35 -10.54 0.82
CA HIS A 109 2.85 -9.29 1.42
C HIS A 109 2.60 -8.20 0.37
N GLY A 110 3.53 -8.01 -0.56
CA GLY A 110 3.36 -7.04 -1.65
C GLY A 110 2.15 -7.36 -2.55
N LEU A 111 2.02 -8.63 -2.96
CA LEU A 111 0.92 -9.08 -3.83
C LEU A 111 -0.44 -9.07 -3.12
N LEU A 112 -0.49 -9.59 -1.89
CA LEU A 112 -1.70 -9.61 -1.08
C LEU A 112 -2.15 -8.18 -0.75
N GLY A 113 -1.23 -7.32 -0.32
CA GLY A 113 -1.50 -5.91 -0.06
C GLY A 113 -2.05 -5.17 -1.30
N SER A 114 -1.43 -5.39 -2.46
CA SER A 114 -1.90 -4.79 -3.73
C SER A 114 -3.31 -5.27 -4.11
N SER A 115 -3.60 -6.56 -3.86
CA SER A 115 -4.92 -7.14 -4.10
C SER A 115 -5.97 -6.58 -3.14
N ILE A 116 -5.63 -6.39 -1.87
CA ILE A 116 -6.49 -5.74 -0.86
C ILE A 116 -6.81 -4.30 -1.27
N MET A 117 -5.82 -3.55 -1.78
CA MET A 117 -6.07 -2.18 -2.26
C MET A 117 -7.07 -2.16 -3.43
N THR A 118 -6.94 -3.09 -4.38
CA THR A 118 -7.92 -3.24 -5.46
C THR A 118 -9.31 -3.57 -4.93
N LEU A 119 -9.41 -4.49 -3.96
CA LEU A 119 -10.67 -4.81 -3.29
C LEU A 119 -11.29 -3.59 -2.60
N PHE A 120 -10.49 -2.73 -1.95
CA PHE A 120 -11.01 -1.53 -1.30
C PHE A 120 -11.50 -0.46 -2.28
N VAL A 121 -10.91 -0.35 -3.47
CA VAL A 121 -11.47 0.49 -4.54
C VAL A 121 -12.85 0.00 -4.96
N LEU A 122 -13.01 -1.32 -5.15
CA LEU A 122 -14.31 -1.93 -5.45
C LEU A 122 -15.31 -1.73 -4.30
N HIS A 123 -14.87 -1.96 -3.06
CA HIS A 123 -15.68 -1.76 -1.85
C HIS A 123 -16.20 -0.31 -1.74
N ALA A 124 -15.34 0.68 -2.03
CA ALA A 124 -15.71 2.10 -2.02
C ALA A 124 -16.73 2.41 -3.12
N ALA A 125 -16.55 1.89 -4.33
CA ALA A 125 -17.52 2.07 -5.42
C ALA A 125 -18.88 1.44 -5.08
N LEU A 126 -18.88 0.25 -4.48
CA LEU A 126 -20.10 -0.41 -3.99
C LEU A 126 -20.76 0.37 -2.86
N GLY A 127 -19.97 0.98 -1.97
CA GLY A 127 -20.46 1.84 -0.89
C GLY A 127 -21.14 3.10 -1.41
N LEU A 128 -20.53 3.76 -2.39
CA LEU A 128 -21.12 4.92 -3.08
C LEU A 128 -22.45 4.53 -3.75
N ARG A 129 -22.48 3.41 -4.47
CA ARG A 129 -23.71 2.90 -5.10
C ARG A 129 -24.80 2.58 -4.07
N LEU A 130 -24.44 1.96 -2.94
CA LEU A 130 -25.39 1.65 -1.86
C LEU A 130 -25.94 2.92 -1.22
N GLY A 131 -25.09 3.90 -0.93
CA GLY A 131 -25.49 5.18 -0.34
C GLY A 131 -26.45 5.98 -1.23
N LEU A 132 -26.30 5.90 -2.55
CA LEU A 132 -27.21 6.54 -3.52
C LEU A 132 -28.51 5.76 -3.77
N SER A 133 -28.68 4.60 -3.13
CA SER A 133 -29.88 3.74 -3.30
C SER A 133 -30.91 3.88 -2.17
N PHE A 134 -30.59 4.66 -1.13
CA PHE A 134 -31.50 5.10 -0.07
C PHE A 134 -32.05 6.49 -0.41
#